data_AF-A0A8T2N9K1-F1
#
_entry.id   AF-A0A8T2N9K1-F1
#
_cell.length_a   1.000
_cell.length_b   1.000
_cell.length_c   1.000
_cell.angle_alpha   90.00
_cell.angle_beta   90.00
_cell.angle_gamma   90.00
#
_symmetry.space_group_name_H-M   'P 1'
#
loop_
_entity.id
_entity.type
_entity.pdbx_description
1 polymer ?
#
loop_
_entity_poly.entity_id
_entity_poly.type
_entity_poly.pdbx_seq_one_letter_code
_entity_poly.pdbx_strand_id
1 'polypeptide(L)'
;MLLAFWSWLFTSLLSYIIGAKLPDPEVEVEVLHKPFICHRKSKYGDIMLVHYEGFLEDGSMFHSRGLTNMCAGERRKLTIPPALAYGKEGKGKYTCLTDTHTVKEYLRKEFQRHGYPPNDTHHEAMAEDIFKKEDENKDGFISAREFTYKHDE
;
A
#
# COMPACT_ATOMS: atom_id res chain seq x y z
N MET A 1 49.63 39.36 4.03
CA MET A 1 48.46 39.98 3.37
C MET A 1 47.85 39.15 2.23
N LEU A 2 48.54 38.18 1.62
CA LEU A 2 47.98 37.37 0.51
C LEU A 2 47.13 36.17 0.94
N LEU A 3 47.26 35.69 2.19
CA LEU A 3 46.48 34.55 2.71
C LEU A 3 45.03 34.91 3.08
N ALA A 4 44.73 36.18 3.35
CA ALA A 4 43.37 36.63 3.66
C ALA A 4 42.45 36.65 2.44
N PHE A 5 43.01 36.86 1.24
CA PHE A 5 42.25 36.90 -0.02
C PHE A 5 41.76 35.51 -0.45
N TRP A 6 42.54 34.47 -0.20
CA TRP A 6 42.15 33.10 -0.52
C TRP A 6 41.10 32.55 0.45
N SER A 7 41.12 33.01 1.71
CA SER A 7 40.09 32.71 2.71
C SER A 7 38.72 33.28 2.32
N TRP A 8 38.69 34.51 1.80
CA TRP A 8 37.45 35.16 1.33
C TRP A 8 36.87 34.55 0.03
N LEU A 9 37.74 34.08 -0.87
CA LEU A 9 37.31 33.36 -2.07
C LEU A 9 36.72 31.98 -1.75
N PHE A 10 37.27 31.28 -0.75
CA PHE A 10 36.74 29.97 -0.33
C PHE A 10 35.43 30.07 0.46
N THR A 11 35.23 31.11 1.27
CA THR A 11 33.96 31.32 2.00
C THR A 11 32.83 31.75 1.08
N SER A 12 33.12 32.47 0.00
CA SER A 12 32.12 32.88 -1.00
C SER A 12 31.64 31.73 -1.89
N LEU A 13 32.42 30.65 -2.06
CA LEU A 13 32.03 29.50 -2.87
C LEU A 13 31.13 28.52 -2.08
N LEU A 14 31.23 28.51 -0.75
CA LEU A 14 30.46 27.62 0.12
C LEU A 14 29.00 28.05 0.35
N SER A 15 28.61 29.27 -0.02
CA SER A 15 27.26 29.81 0.19
C SER A 15 26.28 29.54 -0.96
N TYR A 16 26.73 28.94 -2.07
CA TYR A 16 25.89 28.69 -3.25
C TYR A 16 25.52 27.22 -3.43
N ILE A 17 25.04 26.56 -2.35
CA ILE A 17 24.19 25.38 -2.50
C ILE A 17 22.78 25.80 -2.09
N ILE A 18 22.06 26.44 -3.00
CA ILE A 18 20.63 26.64 -2.86
C ILE A 18 19.99 25.27 -3.13
N GLY A 19 19.52 24.63 -2.06
CA GLY A 19 18.78 23.38 -2.14
C GLY A 19 17.53 23.56 -3.00
N ALA A 20 17.51 22.95 -4.18
CA ALA A 20 16.29 22.83 -4.98
C ALA A 20 15.36 21.85 -4.25
N LYS A 21 14.25 22.37 -3.70
CA LYS A 21 13.18 21.53 -3.18
C LYS A 21 12.44 20.93 -4.38
N LEU A 22 12.44 19.60 -4.49
CA LEU A 22 11.64 18.89 -5.49
C LEU A 22 10.15 19.24 -5.31
N PRO A 23 9.35 19.34 -6.39
CA PRO A 23 7.92 19.55 -6.28
C PRO A 23 7.28 18.39 -5.50
N ASP A 24 6.32 18.73 -4.65
CA ASP A 24 5.56 17.73 -3.91
C ASP A 24 4.75 16.87 -4.90
N PRO A 25 4.71 15.54 -4.72
CA PRO A 25 3.98 14.65 -5.62
C PRO A 25 2.47 14.93 -5.54
N GLU A 26 1.79 14.92 -6.68
CA GLU A 26 0.34 15.14 -6.80
C GLU A 26 -0.33 14.03 -7.63
N VAL A 27 -1.62 13.79 -7.38
CA VAL A 27 -2.41 12.81 -8.16
C VAL A 27 -2.85 13.46 -9.47
N GLU A 28 -2.56 12.83 -10.60
CA GLU A 28 -3.08 13.28 -11.89
C GLU A 28 -4.50 12.78 -12.08
N VAL A 29 -5.41 13.68 -12.48
CA VAL A 29 -6.84 13.38 -12.65
C VAL A 29 -7.26 13.64 -14.09
N GLU A 30 -7.63 12.59 -14.79
CA GLU A 30 -8.16 12.66 -16.16
C GLU A 30 -9.66 12.32 -16.14
N VAL A 31 -10.52 13.25 -16.59
CA VAL A 31 -11.97 13.02 -16.66
C VAL A 31 -12.30 12.35 -18.00
N LEU A 32 -12.56 11.04 -17.95
CA LEU A 32 -12.89 10.24 -19.14
C LEU A 32 -14.33 10.47 -19.60
N HIS A 33 -15.25 10.64 -18.66
CA HIS A 33 -16.66 10.84 -18.97
C HIS A 33 -17.33 11.67 -17.90
N LYS A 34 -18.12 12.66 -18.32
CA LYS A 34 -18.93 13.49 -17.44
C LYS A 34 -20.40 13.45 -17.89
N PRO A 35 -21.34 13.17 -16.98
CA PRO A 35 -22.76 13.18 -17.30
C PRO A 35 -23.20 14.61 -17.65
N PHE A 36 -24.21 14.71 -18.52
CA PHE A 36 -24.78 16.00 -18.92
C PHE A 36 -25.45 16.72 -17.74
N ILE A 37 -26.14 15.97 -16.87
CA ILE A 37 -26.83 16.49 -15.70
C ILE A 37 -26.08 16.07 -14.43
N CYS A 38 -25.76 17.04 -13.58
CA CYS A 38 -25.12 16.81 -12.29
C CYS A 38 -25.78 17.67 -11.21
N HIS A 39 -26.64 17.04 -10.41
CA HIS A 39 -27.36 17.72 -9.33
C HIS A 39 -26.53 17.91 -8.06
N ARG A 40 -25.59 16.99 -7.81
CA ARG A 40 -24.71 17.01 -6.64
C ARG A 40 -23.35 16.45 -7.00
N LYS A 41 -22.31 17.06 -6.41
CA LYS A 41 -20.94 16.57 -6.48
C LYS A 41 -20.51 15.94 -5.16
N SER A 42 -19.59 14.99 -5.22
CA SER A 42 -18.97 14.38 -4.04
C SER A 42 -18.13 15.40 -3.26
N LYS A 43 -18.16 15.28 -1.94
CA LYS A 43 -17.33 16.05 -1.00
C LYS A 43 -16.73 15.13 0.07
N TYR A 44 -15.77 15.65 0.82
CA TYR A 44 -15.20 14.90 1.95
C TYR A 44 -16.29 14.49 2.94
N GLY A 45 -16.28 13.22 3.34
CA GLY A 45 -17.30 12.62 4.21
C GLY A 45 -18.50 12.01 3.48
N ASP A 46 -18.62 12.17 2.16
CA ASP A 46 -19.64 11.46 1.38
C ASP A 46 -19.28 9.98 1.21
N ILE A 47 -20.27 9.11 1.32
CA ILE A 47 -20.13 7.69 0.97
C ILE A 47 -20.40 7.55 -0.53
N MET A 48 -19.44 7.00 -1.27
CA MET A 48 -19.54 6.82 -2.72
C MET A 48 -19.63 5.34 -3.07
N LEU A 49 -20.60 4.97 -3.90
CA LEU A 49 -20.63 3.68 -4.58
C LEU A 49 -19.80 3.80 -5.86
N VAL A 50 -18.67 3.10 -5.91
CA VAL A 50 -17.72 3.18 -7.02
C VAL A 50 -17.49 1.80 -7.62
N HIS A 51 -17.46 1.75 -8.95
CA HIS A 51 -16.87 0.64 -9.70
C HIS A 51 -15.51 1.12 -10.18
N TYR A 52 -14.43 0.48 -9.74
CA TYR A 52 -13.06 0.88 -10.08
C TYR A 52 -12.28 -0.32 -10.60
N GLU A 53 -11.46 -0.07 -11.62
CA GLU A 53 -10.43 -0.98 -12.09
C GLU A 53 -9.09 -0.33 -11.73
N GLY A 54 -8.42 -0.90 -10.73
CA GLY A 54 -7.15 -0.38 -10.24
C GLY A 54 -6.00 -1.16 -10.85
N PHE A 55 -5.22 -0.51 -11.72
CA PHE A 55 -3.92 -1.02 -12.15
C PHE A 55 -2.88 -0.28 -11.35
N LEU A 56 -2.27 -0.98 -10.40
CA LEU A 56 -1.09 -0.49 -9.76
C LEU A 56 0.10 -0.98 -10.53
N GLU A 57 1.04 -0.09 -10.86
CA GLU A 57 2.31 -0.52 -11.42
C GLU A 57 3.07 -1.45 -10.43
N ASP A 58 2.67 -1.47 -9.14
CA ASP A 58 3.24 -2.29 -8.05
C ASP A 58 2.24 -3.02 -7.11
N GLY A 59 0.93 -2.92 -7.33
CA GLY A 59 -0.12 -3.63 -6.56
C GLY A 59 -0.72 -3.02 -5.27
N SER A 60 -0.72 -1.71 -4.96
CA SER A 60 -1.25 -1.18 -3.66
C SER A 60 -2.26 0.05 -3.61
N MET A 61 -3.33 -0.01 -2.78
CA MET A 61 -4.46 0.97 -2.57
C MET A 61 -4.33 2.54 -2.58
N PHE A 62 -5.49 3.16 -2.84
CA PHE A 62 -5.81 4.54 -3.29
C PHE A 62 -5.83 5.70 -2.26
N HIS A 63 -5.65 6.91 -2.80
CA HIS A 63 -5.79 8.22 -2.14
C HIS A 63 -7.12 8.93 -2.51
N SER A 64 -7.78 9.62 -1.56
CA SER A 64 -9.15 10.16 -1.73
C SER A 64 -9.26 11.51 -2.46
N ARG A 65 -8.17 12.28 -2.61
CA ARG A 65 -8.21 13.61 -3.28
C ARG A 65 -8.80 13.55 -4.70
N GLY A 66 -8.48 12.51 -5.48
CA GLY A 66 -8.94 12.34 -6.87
C GLY A 66 -10.45 12.07 -7.03
N LEU A 67 -11.15 11.71 -5.95
CA LEU A 67 -12.57 11.36 -5.96
C LEU A 67 -13.50 12.50 -5.52
N THR A 68 -12.94 13.63 -5.12
CA THR A 68 -13.73 14.82 -4.78
C THR A 68 -14.30 15.49 -6.03
N ASN A 69 -15.42 16.20 -5.87
CA ASN A 69 -16.10 16.91 -6.95
C ASN A 69 -16.59 16.03 -8.12
N MET A 70 -16.84 14.74 -7.89
CA MET A 70 -17.39 13.81 -8.90
C MET A 70 -18.90 13.87 -8.93
N CYS A 71 -19.47 13.81 -10.13
CA CYS A 71 -20.89 13.59 -10.37
C CYS A 71 -21.22 12.09 -10.44
N ALA A 72 -22.45 11.71 -10.11
CA ALA A 72 -22.90 10.32 -10.29
C ALA A 72 -22.83 9.94 -11.78
N GLY A 73 -22.21 8.80 -12.08
CA GLY A 73 -21.95 8.36 -13.46
C GLY A 73 -20.71 8.99 -14.11
N GLU A 74 -20.00 9.90 -13.43
CA GLU A 74 -18.70 10.42 -13.90
C GLU A 74 -17.62 9.34 -13.80
N ARG A 75 -16.76 9.24 -14.82
CA ARG A 75 -15.62 8.32 -14.84
C ARG A 75 -14.32 9.12 -14.94
N ARG A 76 -13.33 8.73 -14.14
CA ARG A 76 -12.00 9.34 -14.11
C ARG A 76 -10.93 8.26 -14.18
N LYS A 77 -9.80 8.61 -14.77
CA LYS A 77 -8.53 7.89 -14.63
C LYS A 77 -7.66 8.69 -13.67
N LEU A 78 -7.14 8.00 -12.65
CA LEU A 78 -6.30 8.59 -11.61
C LEU A 78 -4.90 7.99 -11.71
N THR A 79 -3.87 8.83 -11.91
CA THR A 79 -2.47 8.42 -11.83
C THR A 79 -1.93 8.85 -10.46
N ILE A 80 -1.70 7.88 -9.56
CA ILE A 80 -1.27 8.16 -8.19
C ILE A 80 0.23 7.84 -8.08
N PRO A 81 1.10 8.84 -7.82
CA PRO A 81 2.52 8.57 -7.63
C PRO A 81 2.75 7.75 -6.34
N PRO A 82 3.77 6.87 -6.29
CA PRO A 82 4.03 6.01 -5.12
C PRO A 82 4.12 6.78 -3.81
N ALA A 83 4.70 7.98 -3.82
CA ALA A 83 4.84 8.85 -2.65
C ALA A 83 3.51 9.33 -2.03
N LEU A 84 2.39 9.26 -2.77
CA LEU A 84 1.03 9.55 -2.29
C LEU A 84 0.19 8.31 -1.98
N ALA A 85 0.74 7.12 -2.26
CA ALA A 85 0.15 5.84 -1.92
C ALA A 85 0.95 5.22 -0.75
N TYR A 86 1.85 4.28 -1.03
CA TYR A 86 2.59 3.54 -0.01
C TYR A 86 4.08 3.87 0.08
N GLY A 87 4.52 4.93 -0.58
CA GLY A 87 5.93 5.33 -0.61
C GLY A 87 6.78 4.36 -1.42
N LYS A 88 8.11 4.56 -1.35
CA LYS A 88 9.08 3.76 -2.12
C LYS A 88 9.22 2.32 -1.64
N GLU A 89 8.82 2.05 -0.39
CA GLU A 89 8.91 0.71 0.20
C GLU A 89 7.66 -0.14 -0.09
N GLY A 90 6.60 0.47 -0.63
CA GLY A 90 5.29 -0.14 -0.73
C GLY A 90 4.73 -0.46 0.67
N LYS A 91 3.49 -0.97 0.73
CA LYS A 91 3.10 -1.77 1.89
C LYS A 91 3.49 -3.20 1.58
N GLY A 92 4.22 -3.83 2.51
CA GLY A 92 4.62 -5.23 2.41
C GLY A 92 3.49 -6.09 1.86
N LYS A 93 3.79 -6.77 0.76
CA LYS A 93 3.06 -7.86 0.11
C LYS A 93 1.67 -8.15 0.75
N TYR A 94 0.66 -7.32 0.46
CA TYR A 94 -0.72 -7.83 0.43
C TYR A 94 -0.93 -8.59 -0.89
N THR A 95 -0.01 -9.50 -1.20
CA THR A 95 -0.51 -10.71 -1.81
C THR A 95 -1.23 -11.41 -0.68
N CYS A 96 -2.51 -11.72 -0.85
CA CYS A 96 -3.07 -12.90 -0.19
C CYS A 96 -2.29 -14.12 -0.70
N LEU A 97 -1.02 -14.24 -0.34
CA LEU A 97 -0.12 -15.36 -0.52
C LEU A 97 0.61 -15.40 0.80
N THR A 98 0.06 -16.16 1.73
CA THR A 98 0.73 -16.40 2.99
C THR A 98 1.56 -17.66 2.83
N ASP A 99 2.88 -17.53 2.94
CA ASP A 99 3.78 -18.68 2.91
C ASP A 99 3.76 -19.43 4.24
N THR A 100 4.03 -20.75 4.19
CA THR A 100 4.00 -21.62 5.37
C THR A 100 4.90 -21.14 6.50
N HIS A 101 6.08 -20.61 6.18
CA HIS A 101 7.04 -20.15 7.18
C HIS A 101 6.52 -18.92 7.94
N THR A 102 5.92 -17.96 7.23
CA THR A 102 5.32 -16.76 7.84
C THR A 102 4.16 -17.13 8.76
N VAL A 103 3.29 -18.07 8.37
CA VAL A 103 2.19 -18.54 9.25
C VAL A 103 2.73 -19.25 10.49
N LYS A 104 3.73 -20.14 10.32
CA LYS A 104 4.39 -20.83 11.43
C LYS A 104 4.99 -19.85 12.44
N GLU A 105 5.73 -18.84 11.96
CA GLU A 105 6.32 -17.81 12.80
C GLU A 105 5.29 -16.92 13.50
N TYR A 106 4.19 -16.58 12.82
CA TYR A 106 3.10 -15.82 13.41
C TYR A 106 2.42 -16.60 14.54
N LEU A 107 2.01 -17.85 14.29
CA LEU A 107 1.37 -18.70 15.30
C LEU A 107 2.29 -18.94 16.49
N ARG A 108 3.59 -19.18 16.26
CA ARG A 108 4.60 -19.30 17.33
C ARG A 108 4.61 -18.05 18.23
N LYS A 109 4.63 -16.85 17.64
CA LYS A 109 4.65 -15.58 18.39
C LYS A 109 3.34 -15.32 19.14
N GLU A 110 2.19 -15.66 18.56
CA GLU A 110 0.90 -15.51 19.24
C GLU A 110 0.79 -16.45 20.45
N PHE A 111 1.21 -17.70 20.32
CA PHE A 111 1.22 -18.66 21.42
C PHE A 111 2.15 -18.21 22.55
N GLN A 112 3.35 -17.73 22.22
CA GLN A 112 4.27 -17.15 23.20
C GLN A 112 3.65 -15.96 23.94
N ARG A 113 2.90 -15.10 23.24
CA ARG A 113 2.20 -13.95 23.85
C ARG A 113 1.14 -14.39 24.87
N HIS A 114 0.46 -15.50 24.61
CA HIS A 114 -0.57 -16.05 25.50
C HIS A 114 -0.03 -17.00 26.58
N GLY A 115 1.30 -17.09 26.74
CA GLY A 115 1.93 -17.82 27.84
C GLY A 115 2.13 -19.32 27.59
N TYR A 116 2.03 -19.77 26.33
CA TYR A 116 2.33 -21.16 25.98
C TYR A 116 3.84 -21.42 25.97
N PRO A 117 4.30 -22.60 26.42
CA PRO A 117 5.72 -22.93 26.48
C PRO A 117 6.32 -23.01 25.06
N PRO A 118 7.54 -22.48 24.83
CA PRO A 118 8.18 -22.47 23.51
C PRO A 118 8.49 -23.84 22.92
N ASN A 119 8.54 -24.89 23.76
CA ASN A 119 8.82 -26.26 23.34
C ASN A 119 7.57 -27.04 22.90
N ASP A 120 6.42 -26.38 22.87
CA ASP A 120 5.16 -26.99 22.48
C ASP A 120 5.01 -26.99 20.95
N THR A 121 4.76 -28.14 20.34
CA THR A 121 4.58 -28.30 18.90
C THR A 121 3.15 -28.01 18.41
N HIS A 122 2.23 -27.64 19.30
CA HIS A 122 0.84 -27.35 18.93
C HIS A 122 0.70 -26.27 17.85
N HIS A 123 1.57 -25.26 17.86
CA HIS A 123 1.56 -24.19 16.85
C HIS A 123 2.02 -24.68 15.47
N GLU A 124 2.96 -25.64 15.41
CA GLU A 124 3.42 -26.24 14.17
C GLU A 124 2.36 -27.15 13.57
N ALA A 125 1.72 -27.99 14.39
CA ALA A 125 0.64 -28.87 13.97
C ALA A 125 -0.56 -28.09 13.42
N MET A 126 -0.91 -26.97 14.08
CA MET A 126 -1.97 -26.08 13.60
C MET A 126 -1.61 -25.45 12.25
N ALA A 127 -0.37 -24.98 12.08
CA ALA A 127 0.08 -24.43 10.80
C ALA A 127 0.01 -25.47 9.69
N GLU A 128 0.38 -26.72 9.96
CA GLU A 128 0.30 -27.82 9.00
C GLU A 128 -1.13 -28.17 8.62
N ASP A 129 -2.04 -28.21 9.59
CA ASP A 129 -3.46 -28.43 9.34
C ASP A 129 -4.09 -27.30 8.51
N ILE A 130 -3.66 -26.05 8.71
CA ILE A 130 -4.08 -24.91 7.88
C ILE A 130 -3.66 -25.14 6.43
N PHE A 131 -2.37 -25.37 6.16
CA PHE A 131 -1.91 -25.55 4.78
C PHE A 131 -2.48 -26.82 4.14
N LYS A 132 -2.67 -27.90 4.90
CA LYS A 132 -3.29 -29.12 4.40
C LYS A 132 -4.73 -28.91 3.90
N LYS A 133 -5.45 -27.94 4.48
CA LYS A 133 -6.84 -27.63 4.11
C LYS A 133 -6.92 -26.55 3.04
N GLU A 134 -6.10 -25.52 3.16
CA GLU A 134 -6.22 -24.30 2.36
C GLU A 134 -5.29 -24.29 1.13
N ASP A 135 -4.15 -24.99 1.14
CA ASP A 135 -3.23 -25.06 -0.01
C ASP A 135 -3.66 -26.18 -0.98
N GLU A 136 -4.61 -25.87 -1.86
CA GLU A 136 -5.15 -26.82 -2.85
C GLU A 136 -4.10 -27.26 -3.88
N ASN A 137 -3.24 -26.33 -4.31
CA ASN A 137 -2.28 -26.56 -5.39
C ASN A 137 -0.93 -27.14 -4.90
N LYS A 138 -0.70 -27.14 -3.58
CA LYS A 138 0.50 -27.62 -2.87
C LYS A 138 1.79 -26.85 -3.20
N ASP A 139 1.68 -25.56 -3.47
CA ASP A 139 2.83 -24.68 -3.76
C ASP A 139 3.46 -24.08 -2.50
N GLY A 140 2.88 -24.34 -1.31
CA GLY A 140 3.35 -23.81 -0.03
C GLY A 140 2.88 -22.38 0.26
N PHE A 141 1.94 -21.86 -0.53
CA PHE A 141 1.30 -20.58 -0.34
C PHE A 141 -0.22 -20.74 -0.31
N ILE A 142 -0.89 -19.94 0.52
CA ILE A 142 -2.36 -19.83 0.49
C ILE A 142 -2.71 -18.57 -0.27
N SER A 143 -3.20 -18.73 -1.50
CA SER A 143 -3.58 -17.62 -2.37
C SER A 143 -4.97 -17.03 -2.05
N ALA A 144 -5.26 -15.80 -2.50
CA ALA A 144 -6.62 -15.23 -2.44
C ALA A 144 -7.68 -16.13 -3.09
N ARG A 145 -7.28 -16.93 -4.07
CA ARG A 145 -8.18 -17.83 -4.81
C ARG A 145 -8.45 -19.11 -4.03
N GLU A 146 -7.48 -19.56 -3.25
CA GLU A 146 -7.59 -20.71 -2.35
C GLU A 146 -8.29 -20.37 -1.04
N PHE A 147 -8.15 -19.13 -0.57
CA PHE A 147 -8.87 -18.62 0.60
C PHE A 147 -10.36 -18.44 0.27
N THR A 148 -11.09 -19.55 0.24
CA THR A 148 -12.53 -19.56 0.10
C THR A 148 -13.15 -19.37 1.47
N TYR A 149 -13.76 -18.19 1.68
CA TYR A 149 -14.51 -17.92 2.89
C TYR A 149 -15.77 -18.80 2.90
N LYS A 150 -15.70 -19.96 3.57
CA LYS A 150 -16.86 -20.80 3.84
C LYS A 150 -17.43 -20.40 5.19
N HIS A 151 -18.62 -19.79 5.20
CA HIS A 151 -19.44 -19.77 6.39
C HIS A 151 -19.99 -21.19 6.58
N ASP A 152 -19.55 -21.87 7.62
CA ASP A 152 -20.25 -23.05 8.10
C ASP A 152 -21.60 -22.56 8.66
N GLU A 153 -22.71 -22.86 7.96
CA GLU A 153 -24.09 -22.63 8.43
C GLU A 153 -24.49 -23.61 9.55
#